data_AF-A0A7J4NEJ0-F1
#
_entry.id   AF-A0A7J4NEJ0-F1
#
_cell.length_a   1.000
_cell.length_b   1.000
_cell.length_c   1.000
_cell.angle_alpha   90.00
_cell.angle_beta   90.00
_cell.angle_gamma   90.00
#
_symmetry.space_group_name_H-M   'P 1'
#
loop_
_entity.id
_entity.type
_entity.pdbx_description
1 polymer ?
#
loop_
_entity_poly.entity_id
_entity_poly.type
_entity_poly.pdbx_seq_one_letter_code
_entity_poly.pdbx_strand_id
1 'polypeptide(L)'
;RLVILIDVDGHVDEHSIVFQPTGVTTSIDPLWVMVEDTETPRICVEMLVVEGDYVNLTNSNQFWSFENETSLVAGLHDLCMRGHEGAMFSQERSPDSYFAMGPEITISRFNESNDILVMPIEESQIRLAFSDGEWQLPLSNLPYEFSITRGESGSAFCPSTNVIAAVNSTGEWEIELSDRSSIIVPENSPGVGTLQMNGPGWLAICDDTNMLSWYSMVEGPDVLPYYGEEFIIFNRENYSIPISLDWTGDAAGSDFWDVSVPSEVNAMSSVQVNITSNGDPEASLVYWVTTGDDGITLNLAAR
;
A
#
# COMPACT_ATOMS: atom_id res chain seq x y z
N ARG A 1 3.65 -7.12 15.46
CA ARG A 1 5.09 -7.45 15.30
C ARG A 1 5.90 -6.24 15.69
N LEU A 2 6.99 -6.40 16.42
CA LEU A 2 8.03 -5.38 16.59
C LEU A 2 9.21 -5.79 15.73
N VAL A 3 9.65 -4.89 14.85
CA VAL A 3 10.89 -5.07 14.08
C VAL A 3 11.97 -4.22 14.72
N ILE A 4 13.12 -4.84 15.00
CA ILE A 4 14.32 -4.18 15.49
C ILE A 4 15.34 -4.25 14.36
N LEU A 5 15.74 -3.07 13.88
CA LEU A 5 16.79 -2.93 12.87
C LEU A 5 18.06 -2.45 13.54
N ILE A 6 19.17 -3.11 13.22
CA ILE A 6 20.51 -2.70 13.59
C ILE A 6 21.16 -2.20 12.30
N ASP A 7 21.50 -0.92 12.27
CA ASP A 7 22.19 -0.29 11.15
C ASP A 7 23.42 0.45 11.67
N VAL A 8 24.59 -0.15 11.43
CA VAL A 8 25.91 0.42 11.76
C VAL A 8 26.84 0.21 10.58
N ASP A 9 27.91 1.00 10.50
CA ASP A 9 28.86 0.95 9.38
C ASP A 9 29.34 -0.49 9.08
N GLY A 10 29.01 -0.97 7.89
CA GLY A 10 29.36 -2.31 7.41
C GLY A 10 28.57 -3.47 8.02
N HIS A 11 27.53 -3.23 8.82
CA HIS A 11 26.72 -4.30 9.41
C HIS A 11 25.25 -3.90 9.60
N VAL A 12 24.38 -4.69 8.99
CA VAL A 12 22.94 -4.49 9.02
C VAL A 12 22.24 -5.80 9.36
N ASP A 13 21.38 -5.78 10.37
CA ASP A 13 20.58 -6.94 10.79
C ASP A 13 19.12 -6.52 11.08
N GLU A 14 18.18 -7.41 10.74
CA GLU A 14 16.75 -7.27 11.07
C GLU A 14 16.32 -8.39 12.01
N HIS A 15 15.66 -8.03 13.11
CA HIS A 15 15.09 -8.97 14.07
C HIS A 15 13.59 -8.71 14.26
N SER A 16 12.78 -9.76 14.22
CA SER A 16 11.34 -9.67 14.46
C SER A 16 10.95 -10.30 15.80
N ILE A 17 10.17 -9.57 16.59
CA ILE A 17 9.51 -10.07 17.80
C ILE A 17 8.00 -10.07 17.54
N VAL A 18 7.38 -11.24 17.65
CA VAL A 18 5.93 -11.40 17.53
C VAL A 18 5.32 -11.52 18.93
N PHE A 19 4.30 -10.73 19.20
CA PHE A 19 3.53 -10.80 20.44
C PHE A 19 2.25 -11.56 20.14
N GLN A 20 1.98 -12.61 20.93
CA GLN A 20 0.78 -13.41 20.81
C GLN A 20 0.04 -13.42 22.15
N PRO A 21 -1.26 -13.06 22.17
CA PRO A 21 -2.04 -13.18 23.39
C PRO A 21 -2.26 -14.66 23.72
N THR A 22 -2.09 -15.02 25.00
CA THR A 22 -2.25 -16.39 25.47
C THR A 22 -3.68 -16.67 25.92
N GLY A 23 -4.22 -17.84 25.58
CA GLY A 23 -5.52 -18.28 26.07
C GLY A 23 -6.72 -17.66 25.36
N VAL A 24 -6.51 -17.05 24.18
CA VAL A 24 -7.57 -16.54 23.31
C VAL A 24 -7.39 -17.08 21.89
N THR A 25 -8.50 -17.24 21.17
CA THR A 25 -8.49 -17.63 19.76
C THR A 25 -8.05 -16.43 18.92
N THR A 26 -6.93 -16.56 18.21
CA THR A 26 -6.29 -15.46 17.46
C THR A 26 -5.39 -16.02 16.36
N SER A 27 -4.93 -15.16 15.45
CA SER A 27 -3.84 -15.49 14.55
C SER A 27 -2.51 -15.68 15.29
N ILE A 28 -1.65 -16.55 14.74
CA ILE A 28 -0.24 -16.67 15.14
C ILE A 28 0.55 -15.47 14.64
N ASP A 29 0.41 -15.18 13.34
CA ASP A 29 1.06 -14.05 12.71
C ASP A 29 0.24 -12.77 12.90
N PRO A 30 0.91 -11.62 13.11
CA PRO A 30 0.25 -10.34 13.29
C PRO A 30 -0.08 -9.64 11.97
N LEU A 31 0.28 -10.24 10.83
CA LEU A 31 0.06 -9.75 9.48
C LEU A 31 -0.53 -10.90 8.66
N TRP A 32 -1.40 -10.56 7.71
CA TRP A 32 -1.73 -11.45 6.61
C TRP A 32 -0.51 -11.63 5.71
N VAL A 33 -0.11 -12.88 5.48
CA VAL A 33 0.98 -13.19 4.55
C VAL A 33 0.42 -13.13 3.14
N MET A 34 1.03 -12.29 2.29
CA MET A 34 0.73 -12.26 0.87
C MET A 34 1.37 -13.49 0.19
N VAL A 35 0.54 -14.46 -0.20
CA VAL A 35 0.99 -15.69 -0.85
C VAL A 35 1.00 -15.54 -2.38
N GLU A 36 0.03 -14.82 -2.92
CA GLU A 36 -0.05 -14.49 -4.34
C GLU A 36 -0.43 -13.02 -4.50
N ASP A 37 0.47 -12.23 -5.09
CA ASP A 37 0.24 -10.83 -5.45
C ASP A 37 -0.13 -10.74 -6.93
N THR A 38 -1.42 -10.92 -7.22
CA THR A 38 -2.00 -10.85 -8.57
C THR A 38 -3.30 -10.04 -8.53
N GLU A 39 -3.97 -9.88 -9.68
CA GLU A 39 -5.30 -9.27 -9.75
C GLU A 39 -6.34 -9.95 -8.85
N THR A 40 -6.14 -11.24 -8.54
CA THR A 40 -6.96 -12.00 -7.60
C THR A 40 -6.06 -12.49 -6.45
N PRO A 41 -5.73 -11.61 -5.49
CA PRO A 41 -4.67 -11.89 -4.51
C PRO A 41 -5.06 -13.02 -3.56
N ARG A 42 -4.05 -13.70 -3.02
CA ARG A 42 -4.23 -14.74 -1.99
C ARG A 42 -3.46 -14.35 -0.74
N ILE A 43 -4.18 -14.26 0.38
CA ILE A 43 -3.59 -13.97 1.69
C ILE A 43 -3.87 -15.11 2.66
N CYS A 44 -2.92 -15.43 3.53
CA CYS A 44 -3.06 -16.51 4.49
C CYS A 44 -2.46 -16.15 5.86
N VAL A 45 -3.01 -16.77 6.91
CA VAL A 45 -2.43 -16.80 8.27
C VAL A 45 -2.75 -18.14 8.92
N GLU A 46 -1.99 -18.49 9.95
CA GLU A 46 -2.39 -19.56 10.87
C GLU A 46 -3.24 -18.98 12.00
N MET A 47 -4.37 -19.63 12.30
CA MET A 47 -5.25 -19.30 13.42
C MET A 47 -5.18 -20.39 14.49
N LEU A 48 -4.92 -19.99 15.73
CA LEU A 48 -4.97 -20.88 16.88
C LEU A 48 -6.33 -20.72 17.57
N VAL A 49 -7.13 -21.78 17.55
CA VAL A 49 -8.36 -21.90 18.32
C VAL A 49 -8.08 -22.64 19.63
N VAL A 50 -8.39 -22.00 20.75
CA VAL A 50 -8.04 -22.54 22.08
C VAL A 50 -8.82 -23.80 22.42
N GLU A 51 -8.24 -24.65 23.29
CA GLU A 51 -8.91 -25.88 23.73
C GLU A 51 -10.30 -25.62 24.30
N GLY A 52 -11.29 -26.37 23.82
CA GLY A 52 -12.69 -26.25 24.23
C GLY A 52 -13.48 -25.16 23.51
N ASP A 53 -12.84 -24.35 22.67
CA ASP A 53 -13.51 -23.34 21.84
C ASP A 53 -14.03 -23.95 20.52
N TYR A 54 -15.07 -23.33 19.99
CA TYR A 54 -15.65 -23.61 18.68
C TYR A 54 -16.12 -22.28 18.08
N VAL A 55 -15.50 -21.89 16.98
CA VAL A 55 -15.72 -20.57 16.37
C VAL A 55 -16.26 -20.71 14.95
N ASN A 56 -17.10 -19.76 14.56
CA ASN A 56 -17.52 -19.58 13.18
C ASN A 56 -17.01 -18.23 12.66
N LEU A 57 -16.29 -18.26 11.56
CA LEU A 57 -15.71 -17.10 10.90
C LEU A 57 -16.67 -16.57 9.83
N THR A 58 -16.86 -15.25 9.81
CA THR A 58 -17.57 -14.56 8.74
C THR A 58 -16.82 -13.30 8.32
N ASN A 59 -16.96 -12.91 7.06
CA ASN A 59 -16.41 -11.67 6.50
C ASN A 59 -17.56 -10.92 5.81
N SER A 60 -17.58 -9.60 5.94
CA SER A 60 -18.56 -8.72 5.30
C SER A 60 -18.06 -8.13 3.97
N ASN A 61 -16.76 -8.16 3.71
CA ASN A 61 -16.18 -7.59 2.49
C ASN A 61 -16.45 -8.50 1.27
N GLN A 62 -17.26 -8.01 0.33
CA GLN A 62 -17.71 -8.77 -0.85
C GLN A 62 -16.58 -9.09 -1.86
N PHE A 63 -15.43 -8.41 -1.78
CA PHE A 63 -14.28 -8.71 -2.62
C PHE A 63 -13.41 -9.85 -2.10
N TRP A 64 -13.66 -10.35 -0.89
CA TRP A 64 -12.86 -11.41 -0.27
C TRP A 64 -13.71 -12.61 0.12
N SER A 65 -13.21 -13.80 -0.19
CA SER A 65 -13.88 -15.07 0.13
C SER A 65 -12.93 -15.99 0.88
N PHE A 66 -13.46 -16.79 1.82
CA PHE A 66 -12.69 -17.83 2.48
C PHE A 66 -12.44 -19.00 1.52
N GLU A 67 -11.20 -19.49 1.47
CA GLU A 67 -10.87 -20.74 0.76
C GLU A 67 -11.06 -21.98 1.65
N ASN A 68 -10.91 -21.80 2.96
CA ASN A 68 -10.92 -22.86 3.96
C ASN A 68 -12.27 -22.98 4.70
N GLU A 69 -12.39 -24.00 5.55
CA GLU A 69 -13.52 -24.14 6.47
C GLU A 69 -13.60 -22.94 7.42
N THR A 70 -14.79 -22.39 7.60
CA THR A 70 -15.03 -21.26 8.50
C THR A 70 -15.53 -21.69 9.88
N SER A 71 -15.87 -22.96 10.05
CA SER A 71 -16.28 -23.56 11.31
C SER A 71 -15.12 -24.31 11.93
N LEU A 72 -14.43 -23.68 12.89
CA LEU A 72 -13.18 -24.18 13.43
C LEU A 72 -13.37 -24.73 14.85
N VAL A 73 -12.88 -25.95 15.06
CA VAL A 73 -12.72 -26.56 16.39
C VAL A 73 -11.38 -26.14 17.01
N ALA A 74 -11.16 -26.41 18.30
CA ALA A 74 -9.86 -26.26 18.93
C ALA A 74 -8.70 -26.88 18.12
N GLY A 75 -7.61 -26.13 17.97
CA GLY A 75 -6.43 -26.53 17.18
C GLY A 75 -5.83 -25.38 16.38
N LEU A 76 -4.80 -25.71 15.60
CA LEU A 76 -4.18 -24.81 14.63
C LEU A 76 -4.83 -25.04 13.27
N HIS A 77 -5.24 -23.95 12.60
CA HIS A 77 -5.92 -23.99 11.31
C HIS A 77 -5.33 -22.97 10.34
N ASP A 78 -5.22 -23.36 9.08
CA ASP A 78 -4.89 -22.42 8.00
C ASP A 78 -6.14 -21.62 7.65
N LEU A 79 -6.01 -20.30 7.72
CA LEU A 79 -7.02 -19.37 7.26
C LEU A 79 -6.49 -18.64 6.03
N CYS A 80 -6.98 -19.02 4.85
CA CYS A 80 -6.68 -18.32 3.61
C CYS A 80 -7.92 -17.65 3.03
N MET A 81 -7.69 -16.50 2.41
CA MET A 81 -8.71 -15.75 1.69
C MET A 81 -8.26 -15.46 0.28
N ARG A 82 -9.21 -15.62 -0.65
CA ARG A 82 -9.05 -15.25 -2.06
C ARG A 82 -9.74 -13.93 -2.31
N GLY A 83 -8.96 -12.96 -2.77
CA GLY A 83 -9.43 -11.70 -3.28
C GLY A 83 -9.90 -11.83 -4.73
N HIS A 84 -10.96 -11.10 -5.04
CA HIS A 84 -11.39 -10.80 -6.40
C HIS A 84 -10.68 -9.55 -6.93
N GLU A 85 -10.88 -9.24 -8.21
CA GLU A 85 -10.36 -8.01 -8.83
C GLU A 85 -10.83 -6.79 -8.02
N GLY A 86 -9.88 -5.93 -7.62
CA GLY A 86 -10.14 -4.79 -6.75
C GLY A 86 -10.08 -5.07 -5.24
N ALA A 87 -9.86 -6.31 -4.81
CA ALA A 87 -9.86 -6.68 -3.38
C ALA A 87 -8.84 -5.93 -2.52
N MET A 88 -7.64 -5.65 -3.03
CA MET A 88 -6.65 -4.82 -2.32
C MET A 88 -7.07 -3.35 -2.19
N PHE A 89 -7.87 -2.86 -3.14
CA PHE A 89 -8.34 -1.48 -3.19
C PHE A 89 -9.69 -1.28 -2.48
N SER A 90 -10.39 -2.38 -2.15
CA SER A 90 -11.57 -2.37 -1.28
C SER A 90 -11.22 -2.28 0.21
N GLN A 91 -9.93 -2.34 0.54
CA GLN A 91 -9.46 -2.26 1.91
C GLN A 91 -9.19 -0.83 2.33
N GLU A 92 -9.50 -0.54 3.59
CA GLU A 92 -9.02 0.68 4.22
C GLU A 92 -7.52 0.61 4.47
N ARG A 93 -6.84 1.74 4.33
CA ARG A 93 -5.47 1.90 4.79
C ARG A 93 -5.51 2.59 6.14
N SER A 94 -4.95 1.94 7.16
CA SER A 94 -4.78 2.61 8.46
C SER A 94 -3.67 3.65 8.32
N PRO A 95 -3.85 4.89 8.82
CA PRO A 95 -2.80 5.90 8.87
C PRO A 95 -1.54 5.39 9.58
N ASP A 96 -1.71 4.45 10.51
CA ASP A 96 -0.66 3.98 11.41
C ASP A 96 0.05 2.71 10.91
N SER A 97 -0.50 2.01 9.91
CA SER A 97 0.05 0.71 9.47
C SER A 97 0.94 0.82 8.23
N TYR A 98 0.88 1.89 7.42
CA TYR A 98 1.53 2.01 6.09
C TYR A 98 1.15 0.91 5.06
N PHE A 99 0.47 -0.14 5.52
CA PHE A 99 -0.06 -1.29 4.79
C PHE A 99 -1.57 -1.12 4.57
N ALA A 100 -2.11 -1.79 3.55
CA ALA A 100 -3.53 -2.06 3.50
C ALA A 100 -3.94 -2.94 4.70
N MET A 101 -5.08 -2.62 5.31
CA MET A 101 -5.69 -3.53 6.28
C MET A 101 -6.31 -4.70 5.53
N GLY A 102 -6.19 -5.91 6.04
CA GLY A 102 -6.89 -7.06 5.48
C GLY A 102 -8.38 -7.03 5.81
N PRO A 103 -9.16 -7.93 5.17
CA PRO A 103 -10.59 -8.03 5.40
C PRO A 103 -10.88 -8.31 6.88
N GLU A 104 -11.92 -7.64 7.39
CA GLU A 104 -12.39 -7.84 8.76
C GLU A 104 -13.03 -9.22 8.92
N ILE A 105 -12.50 -10.01 9.85
CA ILE A 105 -13.04 -11.33 10.17
C ILE A 105 -13.77 -11.26 11.51
N THR A 106 -15.07 -11.50 11.46
CA THR A 106 -15.89 -11.69 12.66
C THR A 106 -15.75 -13.13 13.13
N ILE A 107 -15.29 -13.30 14.37
CA ILE A 107 -15.16 -14.58 15.06
C ILE A 107 -16.37 -14.71 15.99
N SER A 108 -17.30 -15.59 15.65
CA SER A 108 -18.53 -15.80 16.42
C SER A 108 -18.49 -17.10 17.22
N ARG A 109 -19.00 -17.03 18.45
CA ARG A 109 -19.13 -18.15 19.39
C ARG A 109 -20.58 -18.30 19.85
N PHE A 110 -20.96 -19.51 20.22
CA PHE A 110 -22.33 -19.75 20.67
C PHE A 110 -22.61 -19.03 22.00
N ASN A 111 -23.57 -18.11 22.00
CA ASN A 111 -23.98 -17.29 23.15
C ASN A 111 -22.92 -16.35 23.73
N GLU A 112 -21.88 -16.02 22.96
CA GLU A 112 -20.89 -15.02 23.37
C GLU A 112 -20.90 -13.83 22.42
N SER A 113 -20.22 -12.75 22.81
CA SER A 113 -19.97 -11.64 21.91
C SER A 113 -19.02 -12.07 20.79
N ASN A 114 -19.23 -11.51 19.61
CA ASN A 114 -18.28 -11.68 18.52
C ASN A 114 -16.97 -10.95 18.83
N ASP A 115 -15.85 -11.58 18.52
CA ASP A 115 -14.56 -10.92 18.41
C ASP A 115 -14.35 -10.48 16.95
N ILE A 116 -13.49 -9.48 16.78
CA ILE A 116 -13.15 -8.94 15.46
C ILE A 116 -11.63 -9.08 15.28
N LEU A 117 -11.24 -9.72 14.17
CA LEU A 117 -9.86 -9.82 13.74
C LEU A 117 -9.65 -8.93 12.52
N VAL A 118 -8.84 -7.88 12.69
CA VAL A 118 -8.36 -7.01 11.61
C VAL A 118 -6.85 -6.94 11.72
N MET A 119 -6.16 -7.25 10.62
CA MET A 119 -4.71 -7.28 10.57
C MET A 119 -4.23 -6.65 9.27
N PRO A 120 -3.06 -5.99 9.23
CA PRO A 120 -2.49 -5.51 7.98
C PRO A 120 -2.07 -6.65 7.05
N ILE A 121 -2.04 -6.38 5.74
CA ILE A 121 -1.52 -7.30 4.73
C ILE A 121 -0.04 -6.98 4.48
N GLU A 122 0.83 -7.99 4.55
CA GLU A 122 2.25 -7.84 4.23
C GLU A 122 2.45 -7.41 2.76
N GLU A 123 3.49 -6.64 2.49
CA GLU A 123 3.86 -6.16 1.14
C GLU A 123 2.79 -5.29 0.43
N SER A 124 1.84 -4.73 1.17
CA SER A 124 0.74 -3.90 0.63
C SER A 124 0.98 -2.39 0.72
N GLN A 125 2.24 -1.95 0.80
CA GLN A 125 2.60 -0.53 0.81
C GLN A 125 2.11 0.16 -0.47
N ILE A 126 1.96 1.49 -0.41
CA ILE A 126 1.66 2.27 -1.62
C ILE A 126 2.84 2.10 -2.60
N ARG A 127 2.53 1.74 -3.84
CA ARG A 127 3.51 1.65 -4.92
C ARG A 127 3.66 3.01 -5.57
N LEU A 128 4.90 3.47 -5.70
CA LEU A 128 5.26 4.64 -6.49
C LEU A 128 6.21 4.22 -7.60
N ALA A 129 5.91 4.68 -8.81
CA ALA A 129 6.77 4.46 -9.96
C ALA A 129 7.86 5.53 -10.04
N PHE A 130 9.00 5.15 -10.58
CA PHE A 130 10.07 6.03 -11.02
C PHE A 130 10.55 5.57 -12.38
N SER A 131 11.12 6.48 -13.16
CA SER A 131 11.34 6.28 -14.59
C SER A 131 12.77 6.63 -14.97
N ASP A 132 13.42 5.77 -15.75
CA ASP A 132 14.81 5.91 -16.17
C ASP A 132 15.79 6.06 -14.98
N GLY A 133 15.46 5.44 -13.84
CA GLY A 133 16.25 5.55 -12.62
C GLY A 133 16.12 6.89 -11.91
N GLU A 134 15.17 7.74 -12.26
CA GLU A 134 14.95 9.05 -11.63
C GLU A 134 13.56 9.13 -11.00
N TRP A 135 13.50 9.67 -9.79
CA TRP A 135 12.24 10.00 -9.13
C TRP A 135 12.25 11.45 -8.67
N GLN A 136 11.34 12.24 -9.22
CA GLN A 136 11.19 13.64 -8.83
C GLN A 136 10.35 13.73 -7.55
N LEU A 137 10.80 14.52 -6.58
CA LEU A 137 10.05 14.78 -5.35
C LEU A 137 8.77 15.56 -5.66
N PRO A 138 7.59 15.01 -5.33
CA PRO A 138 6.30 15.68 -5.59
C PRO A 138 6.06 16.88 -4.65
N LEU A 139 6.77 16.95 -3.53
CA LEU A 139 6.61 17.95 -2.48
C LEU A 139 7.86 18.83 -2.40
N SER A 140 7.85 19.96 -3.09
CA SER A 140 8.80 21.06 -2.84
C SER A 140 8.21 22.03 -1.81
N ASN A 141 9.04 22.69 -1.01
CA ASN A 141 8.62 23.72 -0.04
C ASN A 141 7.70 23.24 1.10
N LEU A 142 7.99 22.09 1.71
CA LEU A 142 7.31 21.73 2.96
C LEU A 142 7.73 22.67 4.10
N PRO A 143 6.81 23.05 5.01
CA PRO A 143 7.09 23.98 6.10
C PRO A 143 7.86 23.35 7.27
N TYR A 144 8.40 22.15 7.08
CA TYR A 144 9.16 21.38 8.05
C TYR A 144 10.30 20.62 7.36
N GLU A 145 11.35 20.34 8.12
CA GLU A 145 12.45 19.48 7.72
C GLU A 145 12.02 18.01 7.77
N PHE A 146 12.46 17.21 6.82
CA PHE A 146 12.21 15.76 6.82
C PHE A 146 13.41 15.03 6.23
N SER A 147 13.55 13.75 6.55
CA SER A 147 14.53 12.89 5.90
C SER A 147 13.87 11.92 4.92
N ILE A 148 14.61 11.60 3.87
CA ILE A 148 14.25 10.56 2.90
C ILE A 148 15.28 9.46 3.05
N THR A 149 14.82 8.23 3.23
CA THR A 149 15.67 7.05 3.32
C THR A 149 15.24 6.02 2.29
N ARG A 150 16.21 5.37 1.65
CA ARG A 150 15.97 4.32 0.66
C ARG A 150 16.61 3.01 1.10
N GLY A 151 16.01 1.89 0.74
CA GLY A 151 16.67 0.58 0.75
C GLY A 151 16.19 -0.30 -0.41
N GLU A 152 17.02 -1.25 -0.81
CA GLU A 152 16.73 -2.20 -1.90
C GLU A 152 15.84 -3.36 -1.42
N SER A 153 15.91 -3.71 -0.14
CA SER A 153 15.14 -4.81 0.46
C SER A 153 14.96 -4.68 1.98
N GLY A 154 14.13 -5.55 2.55
CA GLY A 154 13.83 -5.60 3.99
C GLY A 154 12.82 -4.55 4.44
N SER A 155 12.69 -4.39 5.75
CA SER A 155 11.77 -3.39 6.33
C SER A 155 12.30 -1.97 6.18
N ALA A 156 11.42 -1.03 5.82
CA ALA A 156 11.77 0.39 5.85
C ALA A 156 12.03 0.88 7.27
N PHE A 157 12.84 1.93 7.37
CA PHE A 157 13.16 2.55 8.65
C PHE A 157 13.46 4.03 8.51
N CYS A 158 13.37 4.71 9.64
CA CYS A 158 13.88 6.06 9.80
C CYS A 158 15.27 6.02 10.44
N PRO A 159 16.21 6.82 9.92
CA PRO A 159 17.58 6.81 10.39
C PRO A 159 17.62 7.32 11.83
N SER A 160 18.30 6.58 12.71
CA SER A 160 18.49 6.98 14.11
C SER A 160 19.79 7.75 14.34
N THR A 161 20.54 8.05 13.27
CA THR A 161 21.83 8.74 13.34
C THR A 161 21.68 10.22 13.02
N ASN A 162 22.43 11.07 13.72
CA ASN A 162 22.40 12.52 13.48
C ASN A 162 23.36 12.96 12.36
N VAL A 163 23.97 12.02 11.63
CA VAL A 163 24.98 12.31 10.60
C VAL A 163 24.40 11.92 9.24
N ILE A 164 23.39 12.65 8.81
CA ILE A 164 22.74 12.50 7.51
C ILE A 164 23.13 13.69 6.64
N ALA A 165 23.43 13.45 5.36
CA ALA A 165 23.76 14.52 4.44
C ALA A 165 22.53 15.41 4.20
N ALA A 166 22.66 16.72 4.46
CA ALA A 166 21.60 17.68 4.17
C ALA A 166 21.70 18.19 2.73
N VAL A 167 20.56 18.31 2.06
CA VAL A 167 20.45 18.97 0.76
C VAL A 167 20.78 20.44 0.93
N ASN A 168 21.87 20.88 0.29
CA ASN A 168 22.35 22.27 0.36
C ASN A 168 22.18 22.96 -1.01
N SER A 169 20.93 23.06 -1.47
CA SER A 169 20.58 23.76 -2.72
C SER A 169 19.33 24.61 -2.53
N THR A 170 19.37 25.83 -3.05
CA THR A 170 18.21 26.73 -3.15
C THR A 170 17.50 26.63 -4.51
N GLY A 171 17.91 25.69 -5.36
CA GLY A 171 17.39 25.49 -6.71
C GLY A 171 17.24 24.00 -7.03
N GLU A 172 17.27 23.63 -8.30
CA GLU A 172 17.25 22.22 -8.71
C GLU A 172 18.44 21.47 -8.12
N TRP A 173 18.21 20.24 -7.68
CA TRP A 173 19.24 19.36 -7.15
C TRP A 173 18.94 17.92 -7.51
N GLU A 174 20.01 17.15 -7.62
CA GLU A 174 19.99 15.76 -8.01
C GLU A 174 20.92 14.99 -7.06
N ILE A 175 20.39 13.95 -6.41
CA ILE A 175 21.14 13.15 -5.45
C ILE A 175 20.87 11.67 -5.69
N GLU A 176 21.94 10.90 -5.77
CA GLU A 176 21.89 9.45 -5.77
C GLU A 176 21.75 8.92 -4.34
N LEU A 177 20.73 8.08 -4.12
CA LEU A 177 20.57 7.34 -2.87
C LEU A 177 20.96 5.88 -3.10
N SER A 178 22.03 5.42 -2.46
CA SER A 178 22.39 3.99 -2.42
C SER A 178 21.47 3.21 -1.48
N ASP A 179 21.61 1.88 -1.45
CA ASP A 179 20.97 1.05 -0.42
C ASP A 179 21.28 1.58 0.98
N ARG A 180 20.24 1.71 1.81
CA ARG A 180 20.27 2.17 3.20
C ARG A 180 20.95 3.52 3.38
N SER A 181 20.72 4.43 2.43
CA SER A 181 21.19 5.81 2.52
C SER A 181 20.03 6.76 2.79
N SER A 182 20.38 7.88 3.42
CA SER A 182 19.42 8.91 3.80
C SER A 182 19.94 10.30 3.42
N ILE A 183 19.00 11.21 3.15
CA ILE A 183 19.25 12.65 3.05
C ILE A 183 18.26 13.41 3.91
N ILE A 184 18.67 14.60 4.37
CA ILE A 184 17.79 15.57 5.02
C ILE A 184 17.41 16.64 4.00
N VAL A 185 16.11 16.87 3.83
CA VAL A 185 15.55 17.98 3.08
C VAL A 185 15.18 19.08 4.08
N PRO A 186 15.88 20.24 4.08
CA PRO A 186 15.61 21.31 5.03
C PRO A 186 14.22 21.92 4.89
N GLU A 187 13.73 22.50 5.98
CA GLU A 187 12.48 23.27 5.97
C GLU A 187 12.51 24.38 4.91
N ASN A 188 11.37 24.60 4.26
CA ASN A 188 11.19 25.65 3.25
C ASN A 188 12.24 25.59 2.11
N SER A 189 12.77 24.41 1.80
CA SER A 189 13.67 24.23 0.67
C SER A 189 12.91 24.49 -0.64
N PRO A 190 13.28 25.54 -1.42
CA PRO A 190 12.56 25.92 -2.63
C PRO A 190 12.96 25.14 -3.87
N GLY A 191 13.89 24.20 -3.73
CA GLY A 191 14.39 23.39 -4.83
C GLY A 191 13.42 22.30 -5.29
N VAL A 192 13.46 22.03 -6.59
CA VAL A 192 12.93 20.79 -7.16
C VAL A 192 14.00 19.72 -7.00
N GLY A 193 13.69 18.65 -6.28
CA GLY A 193 14.63 17.57 -6.02
C GLY A 193 14.38 16.36 -6.90
N THR A 194 15.45 15.83 -7.49
CA THR A 194 15.45 14.54 -8.17
C THR A 194 16.31 13.55 -7.39
N LEU A 195 15.74 12.38 -7.09
CA LEU A 195 16.46 11.26 -6.53
C LEU A 195 16.86 10.32 -7.66
N GLN A 196 18.15 10.06 -7.79
CA GLN A 196 18.62 8.95 -8.63
C GLN A 196 18.44 7.65 -7.84
N MET A 197 17.60 6.79 -8.39
CA MET A 197 17.21 5.48 -7.90
C MET A 197 17.96 4.42 -8.70
N ASN A 198 18.89 3.72 -8.07
CA ASN A 198 19.61 2.59 -8.67
C ASN A 198 18.76 1.29 -8.75
N GLY A 199 17.45 1.41 -8.98
CA GLY A 199 16.52 0.28 -9.10
C GLY A 199 15.40 0.23 -8.04
N PRO A 200 14.56 -0.83 -8.08
CA PRO A 200 13.44 -1.01 -7.17
C PRO A 200 13.84 -1.13 -5.69
N GLY A 201 12.86 -0.99 -4.81
CA GLY A 201 13.08 -1.13 -3.36
C GLY A 201 11.98 -0.46 -2.56
N TRP A 202 12.36 0.16 -1.44
CA TRP A 202 11.48 0.99 -0.64
C TRP A 202 12.05 2.40 -0.45
N LEU A 203 11.16 3.36 -0.24
CA LEU A 203 11.47 4.73 0.16
C LEU A 203 10.62 5.11 1.36
N ALA A 204 11.26 5.66 2.39
CA ALA A 204 10.63 6.15 3.60
C ALA A 204 10.84 7.66 3.73
N ILE A 205 9.79 8.36 4.15
CA ILE A 205 9.84 9.76 4.54
C ILE A 205 9.68 9.81 6.06
N CYS A 206 10.54 10.55 6.73
CA CYS A 206 10.67 10.52 8.19
C CYS A 206 10.78 11.93 8.79
N ASP A 207 10.19 12.08 9.98
CA ASP A 207 10.44 13.19 10.90
C ASP A 207 11.31 12.65 12.05
N ASP A 208 12.61 12.95 11.99
CA ASP A 208 13.62 12.34 12.85
C ASP A 208 13.52 10.80 12.80
N THR A 209 13.22 10.15 13.93
CA THR A 209 13.06 8.69 14.05
C THR A 209 11.64 8.20 13.78
N ASN A 210 10.67 9.11 13.59
CA ASN A 210 9.29 8.77 13.29
C ASN A 210 9.07 8.66 11.78
N MET A 211 8.47 7.53 11.37
CA MET A 211 8.08 7.32 9.99
C MET A 211 6.82 8.11 9.67
N LEU A 212 6.86 8.92 8.62
CA LEU A 212 5.69 9.64 8.11
C LEU A 212 5.03 8.86 6.99
N SER A 213 5.82 8.25 6.12
CA SER A 213 5.32 7.39 5.06
C SER A 213 6.37 6.37 4.59
N TRP A 214 5.87 5.29 4.00
CA TRP A 214 6.67 4.23 3.40
C TRP A 214 6.02 3.79 2.08
N TYR A 215 6.81 3.82 1.02
CA TYR A 215 6.43 3.43 -0.33
C TYR A 215 7.27 2.27 -0.82
N SER A 216 6.65 1.39 -1.61
CA SER A 216 7.36 0.47 -2.48
C SER A 216 7.68 1.19 -3.79
N MET A 217 8.95 1.22 -4.17
CA MET A 217 9.44 1.88 -5.37
C MET A 217 9.62 0.86 -6.49
N VAL A 218 9.02 1.12 -7.64
CA VAL A 218 9.07 0.24 -8.81
C VAL A 218 9.44 1.03 -10.06
N GLU A 219 10.14 0.39 -11.00
CA GLU A 219 10.44 1.01 -12.30
C GLU A 219 9.18 1.04 -13.16
N GLY A 220 8.92 2.17 -13.81
CA GLY A 220 7.81 2.35 -14.75
C GLY A 220 7.46 3.82 -14.97
N PRO A 221 6.47 4.12 -15.82
CA PRO A 221 6.05 5.50 -16.08
C PRO A 221 5.66 6.20 -14.78
N ASP A 222 6.25 7.38 -14.54
CA ASP A 222 6.02 8.16 -13.35
C ASP A 222 4.65 8.86 -13.39
N VAL A 223 3.65 8.13 -12.94
CA VAL A 223 2.26 8.58 -12.82
C VAL A 223 1.85 8.59 -11.37
N LEU A 224 1.35 9.74 -10.92
CA LEU A 224 0.91 9.94 -9.54
C LEU A 224 -0.61 10.13 -9.50
N PRO A 225 -1.40 9.15 -9.04
CA PRO A 225 -2.82 9.34 -8.76
C PRO A 225 -3.01 10.06 -7.41
N TYR A 226 -3.93 11.03 -7.39
CA TYR A 226 -4.33 11.76 -6.18
C TYR A 226 -5.82 11.58 -5.92
N TYR A 227 -6.16 10.92 -4.81
CA TYR A 227 -7.52 10.59 -4.39
C TYR A 227 -8.01 11.58 -3.30
N GLY A 228 -8.10 12.87 -3.63
CA GLY A 228 -8.59 13.91 -2.71
C GLY A 228 -10.08 14.22 -2.91
N GLU A 229 -10.46 15.49 -2.69
CA GLU A 229 -11.80 15.99 -3.05
C GLU A 229 -12.10 15.79 -4.56
N GLU A 230 -11.05 15.89 -5.37
CA GLU A 230 -11.06 15.56 -6.78
C GLU A 230 -10.07 14.43 -7.04
N PHE A 231 -10.46 13.49 -7.90
CA PHE A 231 -9.55 12.46 -8.38
C PHE A 231 -8.76 13.00 -9.58
N ILE A 232 -7.45 13.11 -9.41
CA ILE A 232 -6.54 13.69 -10.41
C ILE A 232 -5.44 12.67 -10.72
N ILE A 233 -5.12 12.51 -12.00
CA ILE A 233 -3.97 11.73 -12.46
C ILE A 233 -2.91 12.69 -12.99
N PHE A 234 -1.73 12.69 -12.38
CA PHE A 234 -0.58 13.47 -12.82
C PHE A 234 0.36 12.59 -13.65
N ASN A 235 0.63 13.02 -14.88
CA ASN A 235 1.70 12.47 -15.70
C ASN A 235 2.96 13.32 -15.50
N ARG A 236 3.97 12.71 -14.87
CA ARG A 236 5.26 13.38 -14.61
C ARG A 236 6.31 13.03 -15.67
N GLU A 237 5.90 12.34 -16.72
CA GLU A 237 6.73 12.07 -17.89
C GLU A 237 6.73 13.21 -18.89
N ASN A 238 7.77 13.25 -19.72
CA ASN A 238 7.92 14.23 -20.80
C ASN A 238 7.16 13.84 -22.09
N TYR A 239 6.39 12.75 -22.08
CA TYR A 239 5.57 12.26 -23.18
C TYR A 239 4.11 12.05 -22.74
N SER A 240 3.17 12.11 -23.69
CA SER A 240 1.75 11.84 -23.42
C SER A 240 1.53 10.35 -23.19
N ILE A 241 0.71 10.01 -22.20
CA ILE A 241 0.40 8.62 -21.83
C ILE A 241 -1.09 8.35 -22.05
N PRO A 242 -1.48 7.32 -22.82
CA PRO A 242 -2.88 6.98 -23.02
C PRO A 242 -3.53 6.49 -21.73
N ILE A 243 -4.84 6.75 -21.58
CA ILE A 243 -5.67 6.20 -20.52
C ILE A 243 -6.63 5.18 -21.14
N SER A 244 -6.64 3.97 -20.60
CA SER A 244 -7.65 2.94 -20.85
C SER A 244 -8.56 2.76 -19.64
N LEU A 245 -9.74 2.19 -19.90
CA LEU A 245 -10.70 1.80 -18.86
C LEU A 245 -10.76 0.27 -18.83
N ASP A 246 -10.67 -0.30 -17.64
CA ASP A 246 -10.91 -1.73 -17.42
C ASP A 246 -12.02 -1.96 -16.39
N TRP A 247 -12.90 -2.92 -16.68
CA TRP A 247 -14.13 -3.18 -15.94
C TRP A 247 -14.17 -4.64 -15.50
N THR A 248 -14.24 -4.88 -14.19
CA THR A 248 -14.16 -6.23 -13.62
C THR A 248 -15.32 -6.54 -12.67
N GLY A 249 -15.60 -7.83 -12.47
CA GLY A 249 -16.75 -8.30 -11.69
C GLY A 249 -18.09 -7.86 -12.28
N ASP A 250 -19.00 -7.38 -11.43
CA ASP A 250 -20.31 -6.91 -11.84
C ASP A 250 -20.26 -5.52 -12.51
N ALA A 251 -19.11 -4.83 -12.46
CA ALA A 251 -18.92 -3.52 -13.09
C ALA A 251 -18.88 -3.60 -14.62
N ALA A 252 -18.74 -4.80 -15.20
CA ALA A 252 -18.89 -5.01 -16.64
C ALA A 252 -20.32 -4.68 -17.15
N GLY A 253 -21.29 -4.52 -16.24
CA GLY A 253 -22.58 -3.88 -16.54
C GLY A 253 -22.47 -2.35 -16.50
N SER A 254 -22.83 -1.68 -17.58
CA SER A 254 -22.71 -0.22 -17.78
C SER A 254 -23.49 0.67 -16.79
N ASP A 255 -24.27 0.08 -15.89
CA ASP A 255 -25.27 0.81 -15.09
C ASP A 255 -24.75 1.18 -13.69
N PHE A 256 -23.60 0.65 -13.26
CA PHE A 256 -23.03 0.94 -11.93
C PHE A 256 -22.26 2.26 -11.87
N TRP A 257 -21.75 2.74 -13.01
CA TRP A 257 -20.80 3.85 -13.05
C TRP A 257 -21.12 4.82 -14.20
N ASP A 258 -20.92 6.11 -13.95
CA ASP A 258 -20.76 7.12 -14.98
C ASP A 258 -19.34 7.69 -14.85
N VAL A 259 -18.53 7.42 -15.88
CA VAL A 259 -17.09 7.71 -15.89
C VAL A 259 -16.79 8.66 -17.04
N SER A 260 -16.18 9.78 -16.69
CA SER A 260 -15.67 10.76 -17.64
C SER A 260 -14.19 10.97 -17.39
N VAL A 261 -13.38 10.46 -18.31
CA VAL A 261 -11.92 10.56 -18.30
C VAL A 261 -11.41 10.88 -19.70
N PRO A 262 -10.42 11.77 -19.86
CA PRO A 262 -9.74 11.97 -21.14
C PRO A 262 -9.07 10.68 -21.63
N SER A 263 -8.86 10.56 -22.94
CA SER A 263 -8.19 9.38 -23.53
C SER A 263 -6.68 9.34 -23.28
N GLU A 264 -6.09 10.42 -22.79
CA GLU A 264 -4.65 10.53 -22.48
C GLU A 264 -4.38 11.65 -21.48
N VAL A 265 -3.22 11.57 -20.83
CA VAL A 265 -2.64 12.67 -20.05
C VAL A 265 -1.45 13.21 -20.82
N ASN A 266 -1.47 14.50 -21.16
CA ASN A 266 -0.34 15.15 -21.81
C ASN A 266 0.94 15.09 -20.95
N ALA A 267 2.09 15.20 -21.61
CA ALA A 267 3.39 15.34 -20.95
C ALA A 267 3.38 16.45 -19.87
N MET A 268 3.96 16.16 -18.70
CA MET A 268 4.10 17.09 -17.57
C MET A 268 2.79 17.81 -17.19
N SER A 269 1.68 17.10 -17.28
CA SER A 269 0.33 17.63 -17.09
C SER A 269 -0.50 16.70 -16.21
N SER A 270 -1.67 17.17 -15.81
CA SER A 270 -2.66 16.34 -15.12
C SER A 270 -4.02 16.37 -15.81
N VAL A 271 -4.84 15.39 -15.49
CA VAL A 271 -6.26 15.34 -15.85
C VAL A 271 -7.10 15.04 -14.63
N GLN A 272 -8.26 15.66 -14.55
CA GLN A 272 -9.29 15.32 -13.58
C GLN A 272 -10.12 14.16 -14.12
N VAL A 273 -10.39 13.19 -13.25
CA VAL A 273 -11.21 12.02 -13.54
C VAL A 273 -12.50 12.14 -12.74
N ASN A 274 -13.64 12.05 -13.42
CA ASN A 274 -14.94 12.07 -12.77
C ASN A 274 -15.54 10.67 -12.82
N ILE A 275 -15.78 10.11 -11.63
CA ILE A 275 -16.42 8.81 -11.45
C ILE A 275 -17.59 9.02 -10.50
N THR A 276 -18.79 8.71 -10.97
CA THR A 276 -20.00 8.72 -10.15
C THR A 276 -20.62 7.32 -10.16
N SER A 277 -21.00 6.84 -8.97
CA SER A 277 -21.72 5.58 -8.83
C SER A 277 -23.22 5.81 -9.11
N ASN A 278 -23.78 5.12 -10.10
CA ASN A 278 -25.20 5.17 -10.45
C ASN A 278 -25.98 3.91 -9.99
N GLY A 279 -25.32 3.04 -9.22
CA GLY A 279 -25.80 1.69 -8.89
C GLY A 279 -26.59 1.54 -7.59
N ASP A 280 -26.86 0.27 -7.28
CA ASP A 280 -27.45 -0.22 -6.04
C ASP A 280 -26.63 0.24 -4.81
N PRO A 281 -27.24 0.86 -3.78
CA PRO A 281 -26.52 1.21 -2.55
C PRO A 281 -25.94 0.01 -1.78
N GLU A 282 -26.34 -1.23 -2.11
CA GLU A 282 -25.77 -2.44 -1.52
C GLU A 282 -24.54 -2.97 -2.28
N ALA A 283 -24.22 -2.43 -3.46
CA ALA A 283 -23.06 -2.85 -4.26
C ALA A 283 -21.76 -2.29 -3.68
N SER A 284 -20.74 -3.13 -3.57
CA SER A 284 -19.39 -2.71 -3.18
C SER A 284 -18.63 -2.26 -4.42
N LEU A 285 -18.23 -1.00 -4.44
CA LEU A 285 -17.66 -0.32 -5.61
C LEU A 285 -16.25 0.16 -5.32
N VAL A 286 -15.29 -0.20 -6.18
CA VAL A 286 -13.89 0.25 -6.07
C VAL A 286 -13.31 0.63 -7.42
N TYR A 287 -12.40 1.61 -7.40
CA TYR A 287 -11.64 1.99 -8.58
C TYR A 287 -10.19 2.32 -8.19
N TRP A 288 -9.25 2.06 -9.11
CA TRP A 288 -7.84 2.32 -8.89
C TRP A 288 -7.08 2.52 -10.20
N VAL A 289 -5.89 3.09 -10.09
CA VAL A 289 -5.00 3.31 -11.24
C VAL A 289 -3.87 2.30 -11.21
N THR A 290 -3.61 1.69 -12.37
CA THR A 290 -2.37 0.94 -12.64
C THR A 290 -1.65 1.57 -13.80
N THR A 291 -0.33 1.43 -13.82
CA THR A 291 0.53 1.85 -14.93
C THR A 291 1.35 0.68 -15.43
N GLY A 292 1.58 0.64 -16.73
CA GLY A 292 2.40 -0.37 -17.39
C GLY A 292 2.82 0.08 -18.78
N ASP A 293 3.35 -0.86 -19.57
CA ASP A 293 3.89 -0.59 -20.90
C ASP A 293 2.85 0.01 -21.87
N ASP A 294 1.58 -0.36 -21.71
CA ASP A 294 0.46 0.11 -22.54
C ASP A 294 -0.11 1.47 -22.10
N GLY A 295 0.42 2.05 -21.01
CA GLY A 295 0.01 3.33 -20.46
C GLY A 295 -0.71 3.23 -19.11
N ILE A 296 -1.65 4.15 -18.88
CA ILE A 296 -2.44 4.24 -17.64
C ILE A 296 -3.72 3.44 -17.81
N THR A 297 -4.02 2.54 -16.89
CA THR A 297 -5.31 1.85 -16.84
C THR A 297 -6.08 2.32 -15.61
N LEU A 298 -7.28 2.85 -15.84
CA LEU A 298 -8.25 3.13 -14.79
C LEU A 298 -9.17 1.91 -14.64
N ASN A 299 -8.99 1.19 -13.55
CA ASN A 299 -9.69 -0.04 -13.25
C ASN A 299 -10.91 0.26 -12.39
N LEU A 300 -12.04 -0.38 -12.70
CA LEU A 300 -13.28 -0.30 -11.95
C LEU A 300 -13.80 -1.70 -11.66
N ALA A 301 -14.20 -1.96 -10.41
CA ALA A 301 -14.76 -3.23 -10.00
C ALA A 301 -16.02 -3.04 -9.14
N ALA A 302 -16.98 -3.95 -9.32
CA ALA A 302 -18.22 -4.00 -8.53
C ALA A 302 -18.52 -5.44 -8.10
N ARG A 303 -19.13 -5.57 -6.92
CA ARG A 303 -19.60 -6.82 -6.30
C ARG A 303 -20.89 -6.58 -5.51
#